data_AF-A0A3A0BVA3-F1
#
_entry.id   AF-A0A3A0BVA3-F1
#
_cell.length_a   1.000
_cell.length_b   1.000
_cell.length_c   1.000
_cell.angle_alpha   90.00
_cell.angle_beta   90.00
_cell.angle_gamma   90.00
#
_symmetry.space_group_name_H-M   'P 1'
#
loop_
_entity.id
_entity.type
_entity.pdbx_description
1 polymer ?
#
loop_
_entity_poly.entity_id
_entity_poly.type
_entity_poly.pdbx_seq_one_letter_code
_entity_poly.pdbx_strand_id
1 'polypeptide(L)' 'MTVTWNANTEADLRGYRVYVGKSSGARSQMYDVGNVTSTRLTLPLGSTYFFVVTAYDSSGNESSPSGELSKSLF' A
#
# COMPACT_ATOMS: atom_id res chain seq x y z
N MET A 1 5.82 -6.92 9.13
CA MET A 1 5.05 -7.42 7.98
C MET A 1 5.70 -6.92 6.70
N THR A 2 5.90 -7.79 5.70
CA THR A 2 6.40 -7.36 4.39
C THR A 2 5.22 -7.34 3.43
N VAL A 3 5.04 -6.22 2.73
CA VAL A 3 4.01 -6.04 1.70
C VAL A 3 4.72 -5.93 0.37
N THR A 4 4.31 -6.76 -0.59
CA THR A 4 4.89 -6.83 -1.93
C THR A 4 3.77 -6.75 -2.95
N TRP A 5 3.97 -5.98 -4.02
CA TRP A 5 3.04 -5.83 -5.12
C TRP A 5 3.77 -5.90 -6.45
N ASN A 6 3.01 -6.10 -7.52
CA ASN A 6 3.56 -6.06 -8.87
C ASN A 6 3.86 -4.61 -9.26
N ALA A 7 5.01 -4.39 -9.90
CA ALA A 7 5.34 -3.09 -10.45
C ALA A 7 4.30 -2.68 -11.50
N ASN A 8 3.88 -1.42 -11.46
CA ASN A 8 3.13 -0.82 -12.54
C ASN A 8 4.06 -0.47 -13.70
N THR A 9 3.54 -0.56 -14.92
CA THR A 9 4.32 -0.34 -16.17
C THR A 9 4.12 1.04 -16.77
N GLU A 10 3.53 1.98 -16.01
CA GLU A 10 3.33 3.36 -16.44
C GLU A 10 4.68 4.09 -16.56
N ALA A 11 4.85 4.86 -17.64
CA ALA A 11 6.10 5.57 -17.92
C ALA A 11 6.31 6.77 -16.97
N ASP A 12 5.22 7.35 -16.48
CA ASP A 12 5.18 8.49 -15.56
C ASP A 12 5.10 8.09 -14.08
N LEU A 13 5.21 6.79 -13.78
CA LEU A 13 5.24 6.26 -12.41
C LEU A 13 6.32 6.96 -11.59
N ARG A 14 5.90 7.68 -10.54
CA ARG A 14 6.80 8.35 -9.61
C ARG A 14 7.06 7.52 -8.36
N GLY A 15 6.06 6.79 -7.89
CA GLY A 15 6.20 5.93 -6.72
C GLY A 15 4.90 5.25 -6.32
N TYR A 16 4.90 4.68 -5.12
CA TYR A 16 3.76 3.97 -4.54
C TYR A 16 3.44 4.48 -3.15
N ARG A 17 2.15 4.42 -2.81
CA ARG A 17 1.62 4.67 -1.48
C ARG A 17 0.93 3.42 -0.97
N VAL A 18 1.28 3.01 0.25
CA VAL A 18 0.65 1.88 0.93
C VAL A 18 -0.30 2.41 1.97
N TYR A 19 -1.57 2.13 1.79
CA TYR A 19 -2.63 2.40 2.76
C TYR A 19 -2.85 1.20 3.66
N VAL A 20 -3.03 1.46 4.96
CA VAL A 20 -3.27 0.46 5.98
C VAL A 20 -4.48 0.85 6.82
N GLY A 21 -5.39 -0.09 7.07
CA GLY A 21 -6.53 0.08 7.96
C GLY A 21 -6.77 -1.14 8.84
N LYS A 22 -7.61 -0.99 9.87
CA LYS A 22 -8.04 -2.10 10.75
C LYS A 22 -9.40 -2.70 10.35
N SER A 23 -10.03 -2.14 9.33
CA SER A 23 -11.31 -2.58 8.76
C SER A 23 -11.21 -2.57 7.24
N SER A 24 -12.00 -3.42 6.56
CA SER A 24 -12.06 -3.44 5.09
C SER A 24 -12.50 -2.08 4.56
N GLY A 25 -11.81 -1.57 3.54
CA GLY A 25 -11.97 -0.25 2.97
C GLY A 25 -11.38 0.90 3.79
N ALA A 26 -10.92 0.65 5.03
CA ALA A 26 -10.30 1.68 5.85
C ALA A 26 -8.88 1.96 5.37
N ARG A 27 -8.58 3.23 5.13
CA ARG A 27 -7.25 3.73 4.75
C ARG A 27 -6.72 4.66 5.84
N SER A 28 -6.67 4.17 7.07
CA SER A 28 -6.37 4.98 8.26
C SER A 28 -4.93 5.48 8.32
N GLN A 29 -4.00 4.72 7.76
CA GLN A 29 -2.59 5.07 7.63
C GLN A 29 -2.19 5.05 6.16
N MET A 30 -1.32 5.97 5.78
CA MET A 30 -0.73 6.04 4.46
C MET A 30 0.80 6.10 4.63
N TYR A 31 1.49 5.27 3.89
CA TYR A 31 2.95 5.21 3.85
C TYR A 31 3.39 5.46 2.41
N ASP A 32 4.02 6.60 2.17
CA ASP A 32 4.73 6.84 0.92
C ASP A 32 6.04 6.04 0.95
N VAL A 33 6.21 5.14 -0.02
CA VAL A 33 7.37 4.25 -0.09
C VAL A 33 8.26 4.56 -1.30
N GLY A 34 7.90 5.57 -2.09
CA GLY A 34 8.55 5.89 -3.35
C GLY A 34 8.43 4.77 -4.38
N ASN A 35 9.35 4.72 -5.35
CA ASN A 35 9.33 3.75 -6.44
C ASN A 35 9.93 2.39 -6.05
N VAL A 36 9.25 1.69 -5.14
CA VAL A 36 9.59 0.32 -4.72
C VAL A 36 8.39 -0.59 -4.91
N THR A 37 8.65 -1.89 -5.09
CA THR A 37 7.61 -2.93 -5.19
C THR A 37 7.43 -3.74 -3.91
N SER A 38 8.24 -3.42 -2.89
CA SER A 38 8.23 -4.09 -1.61
C SER A 38 8.55 -3.11 -0.50
N THR A 39 7.79 -3.15 0.58
CA THR A 39 8.10 -2.40 1.79
C THR A 39 7.90 -3.26 3.04
N ARG A 40 8.66 -2.94 4.09
CA ARG A 40 8.51 -3.55 5.41
C ARG A 40 7.77 -2.57 6.31
N LEU A 41 6.57 -2.96 6.74
CA LEU A 41 5.77 -2.21 7.70
C LEU A 41 5.84 -2.87 9.08
N THR A 42 6.04 -2.04 10.09
CA THR A 42 5.97 -2.44 11.50
C THR A 42 4.59 -2.05 12.02
N LEU A 43 3.75 -3.06 12.21
CA LEU A 43 2.39 -2.90 12.72
C LEU A 43 2.26 -3.66 14.04
N PRO A 44 1.49 -3.13 15.02
CA PRO A 44 1.25 -3.84 16.26
C PRO A 44 0.54 -5.18 16.02
N LEU A 45 0.89 -6.17 16.84
CA LEU A 45 0.22 -7.47 16.84
C LEU A 45 -1.14 -7.37 17.56
N GLY A 46 -2.02 -8.35 17.33
CA GLY A 46 -3.35 -8.45 17.93
C GLY A 46 -4.49 -7.84 17.10
N SER A 47 -4.32 -7.65 15.79
CA SER A 47 -5.36 -7.09 14.92
C SER A 47 -5.25 -7.58 13.48
N THR A 48 -6.39 -7.59 12.78
CA THR A 48 -6.42 -7.77 11.32
C THR A 48 -6.25 -6.41 10.65
N TYR A 49 -5.28 -6.36 9.74
CA TYR A 49 -4.97 -5.17 8.95
C TYR A 49 -5.34 -5.38 7.50
N PHE A 50 -5.80 -4.33 6.85
CA PHE A 50 -6.14 -4.28 5.44
C PHE A 50 -5.16 -3.35 4.74
N PHE A 51 -4.62 -3.81 3.62
CA PHE A 51 -3.55 -3.16 2.86
C PHE A 51 -4.02 -2.89 1.45
N VAL A 52 -3.79 -1.68 0.98
CA VAL A 52 -4.09 -1.25 -0.38
C VAL A 52 -2.91 -0.45 -0.88
N VAL A 53 -2.46 -0.69 -2.11
CA VAL A 53 -1.36 0.04 -2.70
C VAL A 53 -1.87 0.85 -3.88
N THR A 54 -1.51 2.13 -3.98
CA THR A 54 -1.74 2.95 -5.18
C THR A 54 -0.38 3.33 -5.76
N ALA A 55 -0.29 3.38 -7.08
CA ALA A 55 0.79 4.07 -7.75
C ALA A 55 0.43 5.56 -7.85
N TYR A 56 1.42 6.44 -7.92
CA TYR A 56 1.19 7.85 -8.24
C TYR A 56 2.19 8.35 -9.27
N ASP A 57 1.73 9.25 -10.14
CA ASP A 57 2.56 9.83 -11.19
C ASP A 57 3.32 11.09 -10.73
N SER A 58 4.15 11.63 -11.62
CA SER A 58 4.96 12.81 -11.34
C SER A 58 4.19 14.09 -11.00
N SER A 59 2.92 14.15 -11.40
CA SER A 59 1.94 15.20 -11.09
C SER A 59 1.15 14.91 -9.81
N GLY A 60 1.33 13.72 -9.23
CA GLY A 60 0.68 13.30 -7.99
C GLY A 60 -0.72 12.70 -8.17
N ASN A 61 -1.17 12.37 -9.39
CA ASN A 61 -2.40 11.62 -9.57
C ASN A 61 -2.18 10.17 -9.14
N GLU A 62 -3.14 9.62 -8.43
CA GLU A 62 -3.08 8.24 -7.97
C GLU A 62 -3.80 7.31 -8.95
N SER A 63 -3.21 6.13 -9.18
CA SER A 63 -3.82 5.07 -9.95
C SER A 63 -5.00 4.45 -9.20
N SER A 64 -5.75 3.60 -9.90
CA SER A 64 -6.67 2.67 -9.24
C SER A 64 -5.93 1.89 -8.14
N PRO A 65 -6.55 1.72 -6.96
CA PRO A 65 -5.96 0.94 -5.89
C PRO A 65 -5.76 -0.52 -6.30
N SER A 66 -4.71 -1.14 -5.78
CA SER A 66 -4.52 -2.58 -5.87
C SER A 66 -5.68 -3.32 -5.21
N GLY A 67 -5.78 -4.63 -5.46
CA GLY A 67 -6.63 -5.49 -4.65
C GLY A 67 -6.32 -5.30 -3.16
N GLU A 68 -7.38 -5.22 -2.35
CA GLU A 68 -7.24 -5.15 -0.91
C GLU A 68 -6.72 -6.49 -0.39
N LEU A 69 -5.63 -6.44 0.38
CA LEU A 69 -5.08 -7.61 1.06
C LEU A 69 -5.41 -7.50 2.54
N SER A 70 -5.91 -8.56 3.15
CA SER A 70 -6.06 -8.65 4.59
C SER A 70 -4.95 -9.50 5.19
N LYS A 71 -4.39 -9.05 6.32
CA LYS A 71 -3.43 -9.82 7.10
C LYS A 71 -3.74 -9.68 8.58
N SER A 72 -3.98 -10.81 9.21
CA SER A 72 -4.04 -10.87 10.67
C SER A 72 -2.64 -11.03 11.25
N LEU A 73 -2.29 -10.12 12.15
CA LEU A 73 -1.06 -10.17 12.92
C LEU A 73 -1.46 -10.57 14.33
N PHE A 74 -1.07 -11.78 14.75
CA PHE A 74 -1.25 -12.31 16.09
C PHE A 74 0.10 -12.73 16.65
#